data_AF-A0A650M896-F1
#
_entry.id   AF-A0A650M896-F1
#
_cell.length_a   1.000
_cell.length_b   1.000
_cell.length_c   1.000
_cell.angle_alpha   90.00
_cell.angle_beta   90.00
_cell.angle_gamma   90.00
#
_symmetry.space_group_name_H-M   'P 1'
#
loop_
_entity.id
_entity.type
_entity.pdbx_description
1 polymer ?
#
loop_
_entity_poly.entity_id
_entity_poly.type
_entity_poly.pdbx_seq_one_letter_code
_entity_poly.pdbx_strand_id
1 'polypeptide(L)'
;MNTAGNSNMCKGHCASGIPLFYNLDCTELLEVVKAIGSREVKKGDVIFQEGGISNSLCFINEGKVKLYKYTKDGKEQILSILSKNDFVGDLELLKESPHKFNAEAIEDCKLCIITKDEMKTLMMNNPEMGIKILESVAEKLSQMEELIQNLATNDIDARVAYLLIELIEKYGHRKDGNIIIELSITREDMANYIGVTRETMSRKLRKFEDDGIIQLDGMKRIIVLNEEKLKLM
;
A
#
# COMPACT_ATOMS: atom_id res chain seq x y z
N MET A 1 -5.08 -30.71 -14.96
CA MET A 1 -5.78 -31.02 -13.70
C MET A 1 -4.83 -30.70 -12.54
N ASN A 2 -5.35 -30.14 -11.44
CA ASN A 2 -4.66 -29.58 -10.26
C ASN A 2 -4.04 -28.18 -10.37
N THR A 3 -4.89 -27.15 -10.51
CA THR A 3 -4.58 -25.75 -10.14
C THR A 3 -5.19 -25.33 -8.80
N ALA A 4 -6.03 -26.17 -8.18
CA ALA A 4 -6.75 -25.82 -6.94
C ALA A 4 -5.98 -26.13 -5.64
N GLY A 5 -4.84 -26.83 -5.70
CA GLY A 5 -4.05 -27.23 -4.53
C GLY A 5 -2.97 -26.23 -4.08
N ASN A 6 -2.59 -25.28 -4.93
CA ASN A 6 -1.42 -24.42 -4.67
C ASN A 6 -1.75 -23.11 -3.94
N SER A 7 -3.01 -22.67 -3.94
CA SER A 7 -3.41 -21.36 -3.39
C SER A 7 -3.47 -21.30 -1.85
N ASN A 8 -3.43 -22.44 -1.16
CA ASN A 8 -3.38 -22.48 0.31
C ASN A 8 -1.96 -22.61 0.88
N MET A 9 -0.96 -22.98 0.07
CA MET A 9 0.42 -23.18 0.56
C MET A 9 1.16 -21.85 0.75
N CYS A 10 0.71 -20.81 0.06
CA CYS A 10 1.28 -19.46 0.14
C CYS A 10 0.55 -18.52 1.10
N LYS A 11 -0.49 -19.00 1.80
CA LYS A 11 -1.25 -18.16 2.74
C LYS A 11 -0.65 -18.24 4.14
N GLY A 12 -0.51 -17.09 4.79
CA GLY A 12 -0.05 -16.99 6.18
C GLY A 12 1.45 -16.76 6.37
N HIS A 13 2.21 -16.62 5.28
CA HIS A 13 3.60 -16.17 5.35
C HIS A 13 3.68 -14.65 5.31
N CYS A 14 4.67 -14.07 5.98
CA CYS A 14 4.86 -12.62 6.04
C CYS A 14 5.13 -11.98 4.67
N ALA A 15 5.70 -12.72 3.71
CA ALA A 15 5.92 -12.24 2.35
C ALA A 15 4.61 -12.08 1.55
N SER A 16 3.57 -12.85 1.86
CA SER A 16 2.35 -12.90 1.05
C SER A 16 1.53 -11.61 1.05
N GLY A 17 1.70 -10.78 2.08
CA GLY A 17 1.02 -9.49 2.21
C GLY A 17 1.82 -8.31 1.66
N ILE A 18 3.02 -8.55 1.14
CA ILE A 18 3.94 -7.48 0.75
C ILE A 18 3.73 -7.14 -0.74
N PRO A 19 3.41 -5.89 -1.08
CA PRO A 19 3.17 -5.48 -2.47
C PRO A 19 4.31 -5.81 -3.43
N LEU A 20 5.55 -5.83 -2.94
CA LEU A 20 6.75 -6.18 -3.71
C LEU A 20 6.70 -7.58 -4.33
N PHE A 21 5.90 -8.49 -3.77
CA PHE A 21 5.85 -9.90 -4.18
C PHE A 21 4.53 -10.30 -4.83
N TYR A 22 3.65 -9.35 -5.18
CA TYR A 22 2.31 -9.66 -5.69
C TYR A 22 2.31 -10.32 -7.08
N ASN A 23 3.31 -10.05 -7.91
CA ASN A 23 3.42 -10.68 -9.23
C ASN A 23 4.13 -12.05 -9.19
N LEU A 24 4.57 -12.52 -8.01
CA LEU A 24 5.18 -13.83 -7.86
C LEU A 24 4.13 -14.93 -7.78
N ASP A 25 4.39 -16.05 -8.46
CA ASP A 25 3.58 -17.23 -8.28
C ASP A 25 3.87 -17.90 -6.92
N CYS A 26 3.07 -18.91 -6.55
CA CYS A 26 3.21 -19.52 -5.24
C CYS A 26 4.55 -20.28 -5.06
N THR A 27 5.09 -20.86 -6.12
CA THR A 27 6.40 -21.54 -6.06
C THR A 27 7.50 -20.53 -5.80
N GLU A 28 7.49 -19.42 -6.54
CA GLU A 28 8.44 -18.30 -6.42
C GLU A 28 8.36 -17.66 -5.03
N LEU A 29 7.14 -17.41 -4.54
CA LEU A 29 6.93 -16.84 -3.21
C LEU A 29 7.47 -17.78 -2.11
N LEU A 30 7.34 -19.09 -2.27
CA LEU A 30 7.90 -20.05 -1.30
C LEU A 30 9.43 -20.06 -1.31
N GLU A 31 10.08 -19.75 -2.44
CA GLU A 31 11.53 -19.55 -2.46
C GLU A 31 11.95 -18.31 -1.67
N VAL A 32 11.20 -17.21 -1.81
CA VAL A 32 11.38 -16.00 -0.99
C VAL A 32 11.20 -16.32 0.49
N VAL A 33 10.12 -17.03 0.85
CA VAL A 33 9.81 -17.41 2.23
C VAL A 33 10.93 -18.26 2.86
N LYS A 34 11.59 -19.14 2.10
CA LYS A 34 12.71 -19.95 2.61
C LYS A 34 13.95 -19.11 2.92
N ALA A 35 14.12 -17.98 2.24
CA ALA A 35 15.23 -17.06 2.45
C ALA A 35 14.94 -16.03 3.55
N ILE A 36 13.69 -15.93 4.02
CA ILE A 36 13.31 -14.98 5.06
C ILE A 36 13.66 -15.53 6.45
N GLY A 37 14.45 -14.76 7.20
CA GLY A 37 14.62 -14.93 8.63
C GLY A 37 13.47 -14.31 9.43
N SER A 38 13.23 -14.84 10.63
CA SER A 38 12.30 -14.23 11.59
C SER A 38 13.05 -13.59 12.76
N ARG A 39 12.57 -12.43 13.21
CA ARG A 39 13.12 -11.73 14.37
C ARG A 39 11.99 -11.23 15.25
N GLU A 40 11.97 -11.68 16.49
CA GLU A 40 11.08 -11.12 17.52
C GLU A 40 11.78 -9.95 18.22
N VAL A 41 11.04 -8.87 18.45
CA VAL A 41 11.51 -7.70 19.20
C VAL A 41 10.45 -7.27 20.20
N LYS A 42 10.90 -6.81 21.37
CA LYS A 42 10.01 -6.33 22.43
C LYS A 42 9.72 -4.86 22.27
N LYS A 43 8.60 -4.41 22.84
CA LYS A 43 8.32 -2.99 22.96
C LYS A 43 9.51 -2.24 23.59
N GLY A 44 9.97 -1.19 22.91
CA GLY A 44 11.11 -0.36 23.29
C GLY A 44 12.44 -0.79 22.65
N ASP A 45 12.50 -1.95 21.99
CA ASP A 45 13.71 -2.37 21.30
C ASP A 45 13.96 -1.52 20.06
N VAL A 46 15.21 -1.05 19.92
CA VAL A 46 15.67 -0.38 18.70
C VAL A 46 16.03 -1.44 17.67
N ILE A 47 15.35 -1.41 16.53
CA ILE A 47 15.54 -2.36 15.42
C ILE A 47 16.79 -1.99 14.63
N PHE A 48 16.96 -0.70 14.33
CA PHE A 48 18.16 -0.09 13.76
C PHE A 48 18.23 1.41 14.08
N GLN A 49 19.42 1.98 13.93
CA GLN A 49 19.70 3.40 14.21
C GLN A 49 20.10 4.14 12.93
N GLU A 50 19.81 5.45 12.91
CA GLU A 50 20.29 6.36 11.87
C GLU A 50 21.81 6.31 11.76
N GLY A 51 22.32 6.26 10.53
CA GLY A 51 23.75 6.12 10.25
C GLY A 51 24.26 4.67 10.32
N GLY A 52 23.49 3.75 10.89
CA GLY A 52 23.80 2.32 10.87
C GLY A 52 23.81 1.77 9.43
N ILE A 53 24.72 0.84 9.14
CA ILE A 53 24.76 0.15 7.87
C ILE A 53 23.95 -1.13 7.99
N SER A 54 22.99 -1.31 7.09
CA SER A 54 22.24 -2.55 6.93
C SER A 54 22.10 -2.84 5.45
N ASN A 55 21.99 -4.12 5.14
CA ASN A 55 21.76 -4.65 3.81
C ASN A 55 20.56 -5.59 3.88
N SER A 56 19.47 -5.19 4.54
CA SER A 56 18.32 -6.06 4.75
C SER A 56 17.01 -5.29 4.64
N LEU A 57 16.04 -5.94 4.01
CA LEU A 57 14.66 -5.52 3.96
C LEU A 57 13.91 -6.19 5.12
N CYS A 58 13.22 -5.38 5.91
CA CYS A 58 12.46 -5.80 7.08
C CYS A 58 10.97 -5.58 6.84
N PHE A 59 10.16 -6.61 7.04
CA PHE A 59 8.70 -6.57 6.96
C PHE A 59 8.09 -6.74 8.35
N ILE A 60 7.00 -6.04 8.63
CA ILE A 60 6.26 -6.20 9.87
C ILE A 60 5.20 -7.27 9.66
N ASN A 61 5.36 -8.42 10.31
CA ASN A 61 4.35 -9.49 10.29
C ASN A 61 3.28 -9.27 11.36
N GLU A 62 3.72 -8.90 12.57
CA GLU A 62 2.89 -8.54 13.72
C GLU A 62 3.55 -7.38 14.45
N GLY A 63 2.74 -6.50 15.05
CA GLY A 63 3.24 -5.38 15.85
C GLY A 63 3.24 -4.04 15.11
N LYS A 64 3.90 -3.05 15.72
CA LYS A 64 4.09 -1.70 15.18
C LYS A 64 5.49 -1.17 15.48
N VAL A 65 6.05 -0.50 14.49
CA VAL A 65 7.39 0.10 14.54
C VAL A 65 7.28 1.59 14.23
N LYS A 66 7.83 2.45 15.09
CA LYS A 66 7.95 3.88 14.77
C LYS A 66 9.26 4.13 14.02
N LEU A 67 9.19 4.91 12.94
CA LEU A 67 10.36 5.49 12.28
C LEU A 67 10.52 6.93 12.76
N TYR A 68 11.72 7.32 13.18
CA TYR A 68 11.95 8.64 13.76
C TYR A 68 13.37 9.18 13.54
N LYS A 69 13.51 10.51 13.66
CA LYS A 69 14.79 11.22 13.71
C LYS A 69 14.84 12.13 14.93
N TYR A 70 16.04 12.53 15.31
CA TYR A 70 16.21 13.66 16.23
C TYR A 70 16.38 14.95 15.43
N THR A 71 15.65 16.01 15.81
CA THR A 71 15.89 17.34 15.28
C THR A 71 17.23 17.89 15.78
N LYS A 72 17.69 19.01 15.21
CA LYS A 72 18.92 19.69 15.67
C LYS A 72 18.88 20.06 17.16
N ASP A 73 17.69 20.25 17.71
CA ASP A 73 17.47 20.59 19.13
C ASP A 73 17.29 19.33 20.01
N GLY A 74 17.52 18.13 19.46
CA GLY A 74 17.44 16.87 20.19
C GLY A 74 16.02 16.34 20.42
N LYS A 75 15.00 16.92 19.79
CA LYS A 75 13.61 16.43 19.92
C LYS A 75 13.37 15.27 18.97
N GLU A 76 12.69 14.23 19.46
CA GLU A 76 12.21 13.13 18.61
C GLU A 76 11.12 13.64 17.65
N GLN A 77 11.31 13.40 16.36
CA GLN A 77 10.34 13.63 15.29
C GLN A 77 9.97 12.28 14.67
N ILE A 78 8.74 11.85 14.89
CA ILE A 78 8.18 10.65 14.26
C ILE A 78 7.91 10.97 12.78
N LEU A 79 8.42 10.10 11.90
CA LEU A 79 8.25 10.19 10.45
C LEU A 79 7.11 9.31 9.95
N SER A 80 6.98 8.11 10.52
CA SER A 80 5.96 7.13 10.16
C SER A 80 5.77 6.10 11.28
N ILE A 81 4.63 5.42 11.28
CA ILE A 81 4.38 4.23 12.09
C ILE A 81 4.05 3.10 11.13
N LEU A 82 4.89 2.08 11.10
CA LEU A 82 4.74 0.89 10.29
C LEU A 82 3.95 -0.16 11.07
N SER A 83 3.14 -0.92 10.36
CA SER A 83 2.23 -1.94 10.86
C SER A 83 2.26 -3.16 9.95
N LYS A 84 1.41 -4.16 10.21
CA LYS A 84 1.36 -5.39 9.42
C LYS A 84 1.38 -5.13 7.91
N ASN A 85 2.25 -5.85 7.21
CA ASN A 85 2.53 -5.78 5.77
C ASN A 85 3.32 -4.54 5.30
N ASP A 86 3.62 -3.59 6.18
CA ASP A 86 4.58 -2.53 5.88
C ASP A 86 6.01 -3.08 5.89
N PHE A 87 6.91 -2.37 5.22
CA PHE A 87 8.32 -2.74 5.13
C PHE A 87 9.25 -1.53 5.17
N VAL A 88 10.52 -1.78 5.47
CA VAL A 88 11.58 -0.77 5.54
C VAL A 88 12.93 -1.38 5.20
N GLY A 89 13.85 -0.60 4.64
CA GLY A 89 15.15 -1.08 4.18
C GLY A 89 15.19 -1.41 2.67
N ASP A 90 14.23 -0.88 1.92
CA ASP A 90 14.07 -1.05 0.47
C ASP A 90 15.23 -0.44 -0.32
N LEU A 91 15.72 0.74 0.08
CA LEU A 91 16.87 1.36 -0.54
C LEU A 91 18.16 0.58 -0.26
N GLU A 92 18.34 0.16 1.00
CA GLU A 92 19.46 -0.63 1.50
C GLU A 92 19.58 -2.00 0.81
N LEU A 93 18.44 -2.59 0.43
CA LEU A 93 18.40 -3.82 -0.35
C LEU A 93 19.05 -3.64 -1.74
N LEU A 94 18.83 -2.50 -2.40
CA LEU A 94 19.35 -2.25 -3.75
C LEU A 94 20.77 -1.70 -3.72
N LYS A 95 21.04 -0.77 -2.80
CA LYS A 95 22.30 -0.05 -2.70
C LYS A 95 22.73 -0.01 -1.24
N GLU A 96 23.98 -0.40 -0.99
CA GLU A 96 24.56 -0.24 0.34
C GLU A 96 24.53 1.25 0.71
N SER A 97 23.75 1.56 1.74
CA SER A 97 23.53 2.93 2.20
C SER A 97 23.24 2.94 3.69
N PRO A 98 23.63 4.00 4.41
CA PRO A 98 23.32 4.12 5.82
C PRO A 98 21.82 4.39 6.00
N HIS A 99 21.26 3.85 7.07
CA HIS A 99 19.89 4.14 7.46
C HIS A 99 19.67 5.63 7.63
N LYS A 100 18.62 6.13 6.97
CA LYS A 100 18.27 7.55 7.05
C LYS A 100 17.55 7.91 8.34
N PHE A 101 17.05 6.97 9.12
CA PHE A 101 16.25 7.23 10.32
C PHE A 101 16.41 6.06 11.29
N ASN A 102 15.92 6.23 12.51
CA ASN A 102 15.87 5.20 13.54
C ASN A 102 14.55 4.42 13.41
N ALA A 103 14.58 3.15 13.82
CA ALA A 103 13.38 2.31 13.94
C ALA A 103 13.32 1.67 15.33
N GLU A 104 12.17 1.79 15.99
CA GLU A 104 11.94 1.25 17.33
C GLU A 104 10.56 0.60 17.41
N ALA A 105 10.49 -0.56 18.06
CA ALA A 105 9.24 -1.26 18.30
C ALA A 105 8.41 -0.54 19.38
N ILE A 106 7.18 -0.16 19.07
CA ILE A 106 6.26 0.51 20.03
C ILE A 106 5.27 -0.46 20.69
N GLU A 107 5.24 -1.69 20.21
CA GLU A 107 4.61 -2.88 20.79
C GLU A 107 5.49 -4.11 20.48
N ASP A 108 5.21 -5.26 21.08
CA ASP A 108 5.91 -6.50 20.73
C ASP A 108 5.69 -6.81 19.24
N CYS A 109 6.78 -7.00 18.50
CA CYS A 109 6.72 -7.22 17.05
C CYS A 109 7.33 -8.56 16.64
N LYS A 110 6.75 -9.15 15.59
CA LYS A 110 7.38 -10.20 14.79
C LYS A 110 7.75 -9.62 13.44
N LEU A 111 9.04 -9.61 13.17
CA LEU A 111 9.62 -9.07 11.95
C LEU A 111 10.08 -10.21 11.05
N CYS A 112 9.95 -10.02 9.75
CA CYS A 112 10.56 -10.85 8.74
C CYS A 112 11.70 -10.08 8.09
N ILE A 113 12.84 -10.72 7.88
CA ILE A 113 14.04 -10.08 7.37
C ILE A 113 14.56 -10.89 6.19
N ILE A 114 14.84 -10.22 5.08
CA ILE A 114 15.60 -10.78 3.97
C ILE A 114 16.81 -9.90 3.71
N THR A 115 17.98 -10.51 3.62
CA THR A 115 19.21 -9.79 3.31
C THR A 115 19.32 -9.52 1.81
N LYS A 116 20.14 -8.53 1.46
CA LYS A 116 20.49 -8.19 0.08
C LYS A 116 21.10 -9.38 -0.65
N ASP A 117 21.97 -10.13 0.02
CA ASP A 117 22.63 -11.28 -0.60
C ASP A 117 21.65 -12.41 -0.85
N GLU A 118 20.75 -12.70 0.09
CA GLU A 118 19.65 -13.66 -0.11
C GLU A 118 18.74 -13.25 -1.27
N MET A 119 18.31 -11.99 -1.30
CA MET A 119 17.48 -11.46 -2.37
C MET A 119 18.19 -11.52 -3.72
N LYS A 120 19.48 -11.14 -3.76
CA LYS A 120 20.31 -11.22 -4.96
C LYS A 120 20.45 -12.66 -5.45
N THR A 121 20.69 -13.61 -4.55
CA THR A 121 20.77 -15.03 -4.89
C THR A 121 19.46 -15.55 -5.47
N LEU A 122 18.31 -15.19 -4.89
CA LEU A 122 17.00 -15.55 -5.44
C LEU A 122 16.82 -15.03 -6.87
N MET A 123 17.10 -13.74 -7.10
CA MET A 123 16.98 -13.13 -8.43
C MET A 123 18.00 -13.70 -9.44
N MET A 124 19.20 -14.08 -9.00
CA MET A 124 20.20 -14.69 -9.89
C MET A 124 19.86 -16.14 -10.24
N ASN A 125 19.23 -16.88 -9.33
CA ASN A 125 18.80 -18.26 -9.56
C ASN A 125 17.52 -18.33 -10.41
N ASN A 126 16.64 -17.34 -10.26
CA ASN A 126 15.44 -17.18 -11.09
C ASN A 126 15.34 -15.71 -11.59
N PRO A 127 15.96 -15.39 -12.74
CA PRO A 127 15.91 -14.05 -13.32
C PRO A 127 14.49 -13.54 -13.62
N GLU A 128 13.55 -14.44 -13.91
CA GLU A 128 12.15 -14.08 -14.14
C GLU A 128 11.49 -13.51 -12.88
N MET A 129 11.84 -14.04 -11.69
CA MET A 129 11.42 -13.48 -10.40
C MET A 129 11.86 -12.01 -10.27
N GLY A 130 13.10 -11.70 -10.66
CA GLY A 130 13.63 -10.33 -10.64
C GLY A 130 12.84 -9.38 -11.54
N ILE A 131 12.43 -9.85 -12.72
CA ILE A 131 11.57 -9.07 -13.64
C ILE A 131 10.20 -8.83 -13.02
N LYS A 132 9.55 -9.85 -12.46
CA LYS A 132 8.24 -9.73 -11.80
C LYS A 132 8.26 -8.75 -10.62
N ILE A 133 9.32 -8.77 -9.82
CA ILE A 133 9.53 -7.80 -8.74
C ILE A 133 9.66 -6.37 -9.30
N LEU A 134 10.41 -6.20 -10.40
CA LEU A 134 10.54 -4.90 -11.06
C LEU A 134 9.21 -4.41 -11.62
N GLU A 135 8.39 -5.30 -12.19
CA GLU A 135 7.03 -5.00 -12.63
C GLU A 135 6.17 -4.52 -11.46
N SER A 136 6.19 -5.20 -10.30
CA SER A 136 5.46 -4.74 -9.10
C SER A 136 5.92 -3.36 -8.62
N VAL A 137 7.22 -3.05 -8.71
CA VAL A 137 7.74 -1.70 -8.39
C VAL A 137 7.26 -0.66 -9.41
N ALA A 138 7.29 -0.99 -10.71
CA ALA A 138 6.85 -0.09 -11.78
C ALA A 138 5.35 0.20 -11.71
N GLU A 139 4.52 -0.82 -11.44
CA GLU A 139 3.09 -0.66 -11.19
C GLU A 139 2.83 0.26 -9.99
N LYS A 140 3.58 0.06 -8.89
CA LYS A 140 3.44 0.93 -7.72
C LYS A 140 3.85 2.37 -8.00
N LEU A 141 4.93 2.57 -8.77
CA LEU A 141 5.37 3.90 -9.20
C LEU A 141 4.31 4.56 -10.07
N SER A 142 3.73 3.84 -11.02
CA SER A 142 2.67 4.35 -11.89
C SER A 142 1.41 4.76 -11.10
N GLN A 143 0.99 3.96 -10.11
CA GLN A 143 -0.10 4.34 -9.20
C GLN A 143 0.22 5.60 -8.40
N MET A 144 1.47 5.78 -7.96
CA MET A 144 1.89 6.99 -7.25
C MET A 144 1.92 8.21 -8.17
N GLU A 145 2.36 8.06 -9.42
CA GLU A 145 2.32 9.12 -10.43
C GLU A 145 0.89 9.54 -10.75
N GLU A 146 -0.03 8.58 -10.92
CA GLU A 146 -1.46 8.85 -11.13
C GLU A 146 -2.05 9.60 -9.93
N LEU A 147 -1.75 9.15 -8.71
CA LEU A 147 -2.18 9.86 -7.50
C LEU A 147 -1.62 11.28 -7.44
N ILE A 148 -0.34 11.48 -7.77
CA ILE A 148 0.28 12.82 -7.82
C ILE A 148 -0.39 13.69 -8.88
N GLN A 149 -0.61 13.17 -10.08
CA GLN A 149 -1.30 13.89 -11.15
C GLN A 149 -2.70 14.30 -10.71
N ASN A 150 -3.46 13.37 -10.13
CA ASN A 150 -4.80 13.64 -9.61
C ASN A 150 -4.76 14.71 -8.52
N LEU A 151 -3.87 14.60 -7.54
CA LEU A 151 -3.71 15.62 -6.49
C LEU A 151 -3.23 16.97 -7.03
N ALA A 152 -2.43 16.97 -8.10
CA ALA A 152 -1.92 18.17 -8.77
C ALA A 152 -2.92 18.78 -9.76
N THR A 153 -4.00 18.08 -10.13
CA THR A 153 -5.06 18.68 -10.93
C THR A 153 -5.77 19.75 -10.09
N ASN A 154 -5.83 20.98 -10.63
CA ASN A 154 -6.74 22.01 -10.11
C ASN A 154 -8.21 21.63 -10.31
N ASP A 155 -8.49 20.55 -11.06
CA ASP A 155 -9.84 20.07 -11.29
C ASP A 155 -10.31 19.14 -10.16
N ILE A 156 -11.15 19.71 -9.30
CA ILE A 156 -11.79 18.96 -8.21
C ILE A 156 -12.77 17.91 -8.77
N ASP A 157 -13.38 18.13 -9.94
CA ASP A 157 -14.30 17.16 -10.54
C ASP A 157 -13.54 15.88 -10.93
N ALA A 158 -12.40 16.00 -11.60
CA ALA A 158 -11.53 14.87 -11.96
C ALA A 158 -11.09 14.06 -10.72
N ARG A 159 -10.67 14.75 -9.64
CA ARG A 159 -10.31 14.09 -8.38
C ARG A 159 -11.45 13.31 -7.73
N VAL A 160 -12.67 13.86 -7.76
CA VAL A 160 -13.85 13.18 -7.23
C VAL A 160 -14.21 11.97 -8.10
N ALA A 161 -14.12 12.10 -9.43
CA ALA A 161 -14.36 11.00 -10.35
C ALA A 161 -13.38 9.84 -10.13
N TYR A 162 -12.08 10.15 -10.01
CA TYR A 162 -11.04 9.17 -9.69
C TYR A 162 -11.32 8.42 -8.39
N LEU A 163 -11.61 9.15 -7.31
CA LEU A 163 -11.97 8.53 -6.02
C LEU A 163 -13.17 7.59 -6.18
N LEU A 164 -14.19 7.97 -6.95
CA LEU A 164 -15.35 7.11 -7.18
C LEU A 164 -14.96 5.83 -7.95
N ILE A 165 -14.07 5.91 -8.93
CA ILE A 165 -13.55 4.74 -9.65
C ILE A 165 -12.79 3.80 -8.70
N GLU A 166 -11.89 4.32 -7.87
CA GLU A 166 -11.20 3.50 -6.86
C GLU A 166 -12.18 2.81 -5.88
N LEU A 167 -13.25 3.51 -5.50
CA LEU A 167 -14.27 2.94 -4.62
C LEU A 167 -15.15 1.89 -5.34
N ILE A 168 -15.36 2.02 -6.65
CA ILE A 168 -16.00 0.98 -7.48
C ILE A 168 -15.15 -0.28 -7.47
N GLU A 169 -13.84 -0.17 -7.67
CA GLU A 169 -12.95 -1.35 -7.69
C GLU A 169 -12.89 -2.06 -6.34
N LYS A 170 -12.86 -1.30 -5.24
CA LYS A 170 -12.72 -1.86 -3.88
C LYS A 170 -14.04 -2.34 -3.28
N TYR A 171 -15.14 -1.64 -3.53
CA TYR A 171 -16.42 -1.84 -2.83
C TYR A 171 -17.64 -1.94 -3.75
N GLY A 172 -17.44 -1.79 -5.06
CA GLY A 172 -18.50 -1.82 -6.06
C GLY A 172 -19.00 -3.23 -6.36
N HIS A 173 -20.31 -3.37 -6.56
CA HIS A 173 -20.90 -4.58 -7.10
C HIS A 173 -22.03 -4.22 -8.09
N ARG A 174 -22.21 -5.07 -9.10
CA ARG A 174 -23.26 -4.85 -10.11
C ARG A 174 -24.61 -5.37 -9.62
N LYS A 175 -25.65 -4.55 -9.73
CA LYS A 175 -27.03 -4.92 -9.43
C LYS A 175 -27.97 -4.17 -10.36
N ASP A 176 -28.89 -4.90 -11.00
CA ASP A 176 -29.91 -4.35 -11.90
C ASP A 176 -29.35 -3.43 -13.01
N GLY A 177 -28.16 -3.78 -13.54
CA GLY A 177 -27.48 -3.02 -14.60
C GLY A 177 -26.66 -1.82 -14.13
N ASN A 178 -26.75 -1.44 -12.85
CA ASN A 178 -25.98 -0.34 -12.25
C ASN A 178 -24.85 -0.87 -11.36
N ILE A 179 -23.85 -0.02 -11.08
CA ILE A 179 -22.81 -0.31 -10.09
C ILE A 179 -23.20 0.36 -8.78
N ILE A 180 -23.22 -0.42 -7.69
CA ILE A 180 -23.52 0.07 -6.35
C ILE A 180 -22.24 0.04 -5.52
N ILE A 181 -21.87 1.19 -4.97
CA ILE A 181 -20.76 1.35 -4.04
C ILE A 181 -21.32 1.39 -2.61
N GLU A 182 -20.98 0.39 -1.80
CA GLU A 182 -21.25 0.40 -0.36
C GLU A 182 -20.07 1.05 0.37
N LEU A 183 -20.24 2.30 0.81
CA LEU A 183 -19.18 3.11 1.41
C LEU A 183 -18.85 2.60 2.81
N SER A 184 -17.59 2.24 3.01
CA SER A 184 -16.98 1.98 4.32
C SER A 184 -16.34 3.22 4.95
N ILE A 185 -16.24 4.32 4.20
CA ILE A 185 -15.61 5.59 4.59
C ILE A 185 -16.62 6.74 4.60
N THR A 186 -16.38 7.75 5.43
CA THR A 186 -17.26 8.92 5.55
C THR A 186 -16.98 9.96 4.47
N ARG A 187 -17.87 10.95 4.31
CA ARG A 187 -17.63 12.11 3.42
C ARG A 187 -16.41 12.93 3.82
N GLU A 188 -16.07 12.93 5.10
CA GLU A 188 -14.89 13.62 5.61
C GLU A 188 -13.62 12.86 5.23
N ASP A 189 -13.63 11.53 5.36
CA ASP A 189 -12.53 10.68 4.90
C ASP A 189 -12.31 10.82 3.39
N MET A 190 -13.39 10.80 2.59
CA MET A 190 -13.34 11.05 1.15
C MET A 190 -12.71 12.41 0.83
N ALA A 191 -13.08 13.46 1.58
CA ALA A 191 -12.58 14.81 1.38
C ALA A 191 -11.09 14.91 1.72
N ASN A 192 -10.67 14.32 2.84
CA ASN A 192 -9.28 14.22 3.26
C ASN A 192 -8.44 13.45 2.22
N TYR A 193 -9.00 12.39 1.62
CA TYR A 193 -8.33 11.58 0.61
C TYR A 193 -7.94 12.38 -0.64
N ILE A 194 -8.83 13.25 -1.13
CA ILE A 194 -8.57 14.05 -2.34
C ILE A 194 -8.12 15.49 -2.06
N GLY A 195 -7.86 15.83 -0.79
CA GLY A 195 -7.35 17.14 -0.37
C GLY A 195 -8.35 18.29 -0.56
N VAL A 196 -9.63 18.09 -0.21
CA VAL A 196 -10.66 19.14 -0.21
C VAL A 196 -11.41 19.20 1.12
N THR A 197 -12.22 20.24 1.35
CA THR A 197 -13.08 20.29 2.55
C THR A 197 -14.28 19.36 2.41
N ARG A 198 -14.83 18.89 3.54
CA ARG A 198 -16.05 18.06 3.59
C ARG A 198 -17.22 18.72 2.84
N GLU A 199 -17.41 20.03 2.98
CA GLU A 199 -18.45 20.78 2.27
C GLU A 199 -18.22 20.79 0.76
N THR A 200 -16.96 20.87 0.32
CA THR A 200 -16.60 20.81 -1.10
C THR A 200 -16.89 19.42 -1.67
N MET A 201 -16.52 18.37 -0.95
CA MET A 201 -16.87 16.99 -1.31
C MET A 201 -18.39 16.80 -1.44
N SER A 202 -19.17 17.22 -0.44
CA SER A 202 -20.63 17.13 -0.48
C SER A 202 -21.25 17.88 -1.66
N ARG A 203 -20.77 19.09 -1.96
CA ARG A 203 -21.23 19.88 -3.12
C ARG A 203 -20.92 19.18 -4.44
N LYS A 204 -19.74 18.58 -4.58
CA LYS A 204 -19.31 17.92 -5.82
C LYS A 204 -20.07 16.63 -6.10
N LEU A 205 -20.31 15.83 -5.06
CA LEU A 205 -21.17 14.64 -5.17
C LEU A 205 -22.60 15.01 -5.56
N ARG A 206 -23.14 16.11 -5.01
CA ARG A 206 -24.47 16.61 -5.39
C ARG A 206 -24.50 17.05 -6.85
N LYS A 207 -23.47 17.76 -7.32
CA LYS A 207 -23.32 18.12 -8.73
C LYS A 207 -23.30 16.87 -9.63
N PHE A 208 -22.57 15.82 -9.24
CA PHE A 208 -22.52 14.57 -10.03
C PHE A 208 -23.87 13.83 -10.05
N GLU A 209 -24.64 13.95 -8.98
CA GLU A 209 -26.02 13.47 -8.92
C GLU A 209 -26.94 14.27 -9.86
N ASP A 210 -26.86 15.60 -9.82
CA ASP A 210 -27.63 16.49 -10.69
C ASP A 210 -27.25 16.29 -12.18
N ASP A 211 -25.99 15.96 -12.47
CA ASP A 211 -25.46 15.67 -13.81
C ASP A 211 -25.77 14.24 -14.31
N GLY A 212 -26.52 13.45 -13.53
CA GLY A 212 -26.92 12.08 -13.85
C GLY A 212 -25.77 11.08 -13.93
N ILE A 213 -24.64 11.38 -13.28
CA ILE A 213 -23.44 10.53 -13.26
C ILE A 213 -23.58 9.47 -12.17
N ILE A 214 -24.08 9.89 -11.02
CA ILE A 214 -24.33 9.05 -9.85
C ILE A 214 -25.73 9.33 -9.29
N GLN A 215 -26.15 8.54 -8.32
CA GLN A 215 -27.29 8.81 -7.46
C GLN A 215 -26.88 8.50 -6.02
N LEU A 216 -27.19 9.41 -5.10
CA LEU A 216 -26.85 9.26 -3.69
C LEU A 216 -28.00 8.53 -2.98
N ASP A 217 -27.73 7.35 -2.44
CA ASP A 217 -28.68 6.58 -1.63
C ASP A 217 -28.28 6.67 -0.15
N GLY A 218 -28.64 7.80 0.46
CA GLY A 218 -28.25 8.13 1.84
C GLY A 218 -26.76 8.44 1.98
N MET A 219 -26.22 8.19 3.18
CA MET A 219 -24.82 8.52 3.50
C MET A 219 -23.83 7.41 3.16
N LYS A 220 -24.31 6.16 3.07
CA LYS A 220 -23.46 4.96 2.97
C LYS A 220 -23.48 4.30 1.59
N ARG A 221 -24.28 4.79 0.65
CA ARG A 221 -24.40 4.16 -0.66
C ARG A 221 -24.40 5.18 -1.79
N ILE A 222 -23.69 4.84 -2.86
CA ILE A 222 -23.69 5.58 -4.13
C ILE A 222 -24.03 4.60 -5.25
N ILE A 223 -24.97 4.95 -6.10
CA ILE A 223 -25.30 4.21 -7.32
C ILE A 223 -24.65 4.95 -8.48
N VAL A 224 -23.85 4.27 -9.28
CA VAL A 224 -23.19 4.85 -10.45
C VAL A 224 -24.09 4.60 -11.65
N LEU A 225 -24.55 5.69 -12.27
CA LEU A 225 -25.47 5.68 -13.41
C LEU A 225 -24.70 5.70 -14.73
N ASN A 226 -23.51 6.32 -14.77
CA ASN A 226 -22.69 6.43 -15.96
C ASN A 226 -21.19 6.30 -15.63
N GLU A 227 -20.69 5.06 -15.67
CA GLU A 227 -19.27 4.74 -15.42
C GLU A 227 -18.34 5.34 -16.49
N GLU A 228 -18.77 5.38 -17.76
CA GLU A 228 -17.94 5.93 -18.84
C GLU A 228 -17.68 7.43 -18.66
N LYS A 229 -18.70 8.18 -18.23
CA LYS A 229 -18.55 9.62 -17.96
C LYS A 229 -17.60 9.88 -16.79
N LEU A 230 -17.55 9.01 -15.78
CA LEU A 230 -16.55 9.11 -14.71
C LEU A 230 -15.12 8.85 -15.23
N LYS A 231 -14.94 7.91 -16.14
CA LYS A 231 -13.62 7.58 -16.73
C LYS A 231 -13.10 8.63 -17.72
N LEU A 232 -13.96 9.50 -18.22
CA LEU A 232 -13.65 10.57 -19.18
C LEU A 232 -13.41 11.94 -18.51
N MET A 233 -13.65 12.05 -17.20
CA MET A 233 -13.38 13.25 -16.39
C MET A 233 -11.92 13.29 -15.95
#